data_AF-A0A7V8XZ48-F1
#
_entry.id   AF-A0A7V8XZ48-F1
#
_cell.length_a   1.000
_cell.length_b   1.000
_cell.length_c   1.000
_cell.angle_alpha   90.00
_cell.angle_beta   90.00
_cell.angle_gamma   90.00
#
_symmetry.space_group_name_H-M   'P 1'
#
loop_
_entity.id
_entity.type
_entity.pdbx_description
1 polymer ?
#
loop_
_entity_poly.entity_id
_entity_poly.type
_entity_poly.pdbx_seq_one_letter_code
_entity_poly.pdbx_strand_id
1 'polypeptide(L)'
;MSVPRISGFARLANGNVTPNRIIEGQNTSLSRTMHGLAYDDLHDEIIVPVALSGAVLVFRGGATGDEPPVRVIQGSKTGMIRPQTVEVDPVNNEIVAADSSSRAILIYDRMANGDVEPKRRIGGDKTLFRDIIGIAVDAKSNLILASTRSTDGFSGILMFDRLANGNVAPVRKIGGPMTGALGAFRQLKVDAERGMVYLAVQSYRRASATPQKAADLYTNEASLKRLRAFEDGRDERPARDPFTSAGFIGAWRLTDNGDVAPRMIIRGPAVGADGFAGVAFSPKHGELYGVSGGLNGYAAWLVPDFFRKPGESTLNRPQ
;
A
#
# COMPACT_ATOMS: atom_id res chain seq x y z
N MET A 1 -12.84 -13.32 -20.87
CA MET A 1 -11.56 -13.37 -20.13
C MET A 1 -11.25 -11.98 -19.63
N SER A 2 -10.96 -11.79 -18.34
CA SER A 2 -10.51 -10.48 -17.83
C SER A 2 -9.08 -10.21 -18.28
N VAL A 3 -8.84 -9.10 -18.97
CA VAL A 3 -7.48 -8.62 -19.29
C VAL A 3 -6.99 -7.69 -18.17
N PRO A 4 -5.68 -7.70 -17.83
CA PRO A 4 -5.10 -6.67 -16.98
C PRO A 4 -5.40 -5.28 -17.53
N ARG A 5 -5.87 -4.37 -16.68
CA ARG A 5 -6.20 -3.01 -17.09
C ARG A 5 -5.98 -2.00 -15.97
N ILE A 6 -5.73 -0.76 -16.37
CA ILE A 6 -5.85 0.42 -15.52
C ILE A 6 -7.10 1.16 -15.99
N SER A 7 -7.99 1.50 -15.06
CA SER A 7 -9.25 2.18 -15.37
C SER A 7 -9.29 3.54 -14.70
N GLY A 8 -9.49 4.59 -15.50
CA GLY A 8 -9.73 5.94 -15.05
C GLY A 8 -11.23 6.24 -15.01
N PHE A 9 -11.67 6.89 -13.94
CA PHE A 9 -13.03 7.35 -13.75
C PHE A 9 -13.04 8.86 -13.52
N ALA A 10 -14.16 9.52 -13.78
CA ALA A 10 -14.31 10.92 -13.40
C ALA A 10 -14.26 11.05 -11.85
N ARG A 11 -13.59 12.09 -11.34
CA ARG A 11 -13.39 12.32 -9.90
C ARG A 11 -14.68 12.28 -9.08
N LEU A 12 -15.76 12.81 -9.64
CA LEU A 12 -17.08 12.90 -9.01
C LEU A 12 -18.06 11.80 -9.48
N ALA A 13 -17.56 10.76 -10.13
CA ALA A 13 -18.41 9.66 -10.55
C ALA A 13 -19.03 8.97 -9.33
N ASN A 14 -20.33 8.68 -9.41
CA ASN A 14 -21.08 8.04 -8.34
C ASN A 14 -22.01 6.96 -8.91
N GLY A 15 -22.09 5.81 -8.24
CA GLY A 15 -22.83 4.65 -8.70
C GLY A 15 -22.07 3.82 -9.74
N ASN A 16 -22.81 3.03 -10.52
CA ASN A 16 -22.24 2.14 -11.53
C ASN A 16 -21.93 2.89 -12.82
N VAL A 17 -20.70 3.41 -12.91
CA VAL A 17 -20.20 4.18 -14.05
C VAL A 17 -19.17 3.41 -14.86
N THR A 18 -19.17 3.60 -16.18
CA THR A 18 -18.10 3.07 -17.04
C THR A 18 -16.83 3.93 -16.90
N PRO A 19 -15.62 3.33 -16.96
CA PRO A 19 -14.38 4.09 -17.04
C PRO A 19 -14.40 5.03 -18.25
N ASN A 20 -13.89 6.25 -18.11
CA ASN A 20 -13.68 7.18 -19.22
C ASN A 20 -12.31 7.00 -19.89
N ARG A 21 -11.45 6.18 -19.29
CA ARG A 21 -10.11 5.87 -19.77
C ARG A 21 -9.75 4.45 -19.38
N ILE A 22 -9.19 3.71 -20.31
CA ILE A 22 -8.73 2.34 -20.07
C ILE A 22 -7.36 2.21 -20.71
N ILE A 23 -6.39 1.70 -19.96
CA ILE A 23 -5.09 1.24 -20.47
C ILE A 23 -5.12 -0.28 -20.36
N GLU A 24 -5.09 -0.98 -21.50
CA GLU A 24 -5.12 -2.44 -21.58
C GLU A 24 -4.62 -2.92 -22.93
N GLY A 25 -4.19 -4.18 -23.00
CA GLY A 25 -3.67 -4.79 -24.22
C GLY A 25 -2.23 -5.29 -24.04
N GLN A 26 -1.72 -5.99 -25.04
CA GLN A 26 -0.44 -6.70 -24.93
C GLN A 26 0.76 -5.75 -24.91
N ASN A 27 0.70 -4.63 -25.64
CA ASN A 27 1.79 -3.66 -25.70
C ASN A 27 1.94 -2.87 -24.40
N THR A 28 0.87 -2.79 -23.59
CA THR A 28 0.95 -2.18 -22.25
C THR A 28 1.89 -2.92 -21.31
N SER A 29 2.20 -4.19 -21.57
CA SER A 29 3.00 -5.04 -20.66
C SER A 29 2.41 -5.22 -19.25
N LEU A 30 1.13 -4.86 -19.05
CA LEU A 30 0.43 -5.08 -17.78
C LEU A 30 0.27 -6.58 -17.50
N SER A 31 0.34 -6.96 -16.23
CA SER A 31 0.15 -8.35 -15.78
C SER A 31 -1.04 -8.50 -14.85
N ARG A 32 -1.50 -9.74 -14.66
CA ARG A 32 -2.69 -10.08 -13.86
C ARG A 32 -2.54 -9.81 -12.35
N THR A 33 -1.34 -9.49 -11.87
CA THR A 33 -1.01 -9.36 -10.44
C THR A 33 -0.32 -8.01 -10.19
N MET A 34 -1.12 -6.97 -9.98
CA MET A 34 -0.66 -5.62 -9.63
C MET A 34 -1.35 -5.18 -8.35
N HIS A 35 -0.58 -5.01 -7.27
CA HIS A 35 -1.12 -4.76 -5.92
C HIS A 35 -0.93 -3.31 -5.45
N GLY A 36 -0.35 -2.46 -6.30
CA GLY A 36 -0.14 -1.04 -6.05
C GLY A 36 -0.08 -0.26 -7.36
N LEU A 37 -0.22 1.05 -7.25
CA LEU A 37 -0.05 2.03 -8.34
C LEU A 37 0.25 3.37 -7.67
N ALA A 38 1.15 4.14 -8.28
CA ALA A 38 1.41 5.52 -7.90
C ALA A 38 1.11 6.44 -9.08
N TYR A 39 0.73 7.68 -8.78
CA TYR A 39 0.54 8.72 -9.77
C TYR A 39 1.41 9.90 -9.38
N ASP A 40 2.28 10.30 -10.31
CA ASP A 40 3.08 11.51 -10.24
C ASP A 40 2.23 12.66 -10.79
N ASP A 41 1.67 13.46 -9.90
CA ASP A 41 0.82 14.59 -10.25
C ASP A 41 1.60 15.78 -10.82
N LEU A 42 2.88 15.92 -10.45
CA LEU A 42 3.74 17.00 -10.92
C LEU A 42 4.13 16.81 -12.39
N HIS A 43 4.35 15.56 -12.80
CA HIS A 43 4.84 15.25 -14.15
C HIS A 43 3.83 14.49 -15.02
N ASP A 44 2.62 14.26 -14.51
CA ASP A 44 1.56 13.49 -15.16
C ASP A 44 2.03 12.11 -15.62
N GLU A 45 2.36 11.22 -14.67
CA GLU A 45 2.76 9.85 -14.96
C GLU A 45 2.14 8.82 -14.02
N ILE A 46 1.90 7.62 -14.54
CA ILE A 46 1.37 6.47 -13.80
C ILE A 46 2.49 5.44 -13.65
N ILE A 47 2.81 5.06 -12.42
CA ILE A 47 3.86 4.11 -12.09
C ILE A 47 3.22 2.83 -11.56
N VAL A 48 3.57 1.69 -12.14
CA VAL A 48 2.91 0.41 -11.91
C VAL A 48 3.95 -0.68 -11.65
N PRO A 49 3.91 -1.35 -10.48
CA PRO A 49 4.75 -2.51 -10.23
C PRO A 49 4.16 -3.75 -10.91
N VAL A 50 5.03 -4.55 -11.52
CA VAL A 50 4.69 -5.82 -12.17
C VAL A 50 5.43 -6.93 -11.44
N ALA A 51 4.77 -7.46 -10.41
CA ALA A 51 5.35 -8.39 -9.45
C ALA A 51 5.93 -9.65 -10.11
N LEU A 52 5.23 -10.24 -11.08
CA LEU A 52 5.64 -11.51 -11.70
C LEU A 52 6.84 -11.37 -12.65
N SER A 53 7.13 -10.16 -13.11
CA SER A 53 8.20 -9.89 -14.06
C SER A 53 9.39 -9.15 -13.43
N GLY A 54 9.32 -8.85 -12.12
CA GLY A 54 10.34 -8.06 -11.44
C GLY A 54 10.54 -6.69 -12.07
N ALA A 55 9.44 -6.00 -12.42
CA ALA A 55 9.51 -4.76 -13.20
C ALA A 55 8.68 -3.63 -12.59
N VAL A 56 9.02 -2.40 -12.98
CA VAL A 56 8.20 -1.21 -12.79
C VAL A 56 7.96 -0.59 -14.17
N LEU A 57 6.69 -0.39 -14.51
CA LEU A 57 6.25 0.28 -15.73
C LEU A 57 5.92 1.73 -15.40
N VAL A 58 6.27 2.64 -16.30
CA VAL A 58 5.86 4.04 -16.23
C VAL A 58 5.11 4.39 -17.50
N PHE A 59 3.88 4.88 -17.35
CA PHE A 59 3.06 5.40 -18.44
C PHE A 59 2.95 6.91 -18.30
N ARG A 60 2.78 7.62 -19.42
CA ARG A 60 2.26 8.99 -19.36
C ARG A 60 0.86 8.99 -18.76
N GLY A 61 0.48 10.01 -18.01
CA GLY A 61 -0.79 10.06 -17.31
C GLY A 61 -1.98 10.05 -18.25
N GLY A 62 -1.83 10.65 -19.44
CA GLY A 62 -2.81 10.59 -20.53
C GLY A 62 -2.86 9.27 -21.34
N ALA A 63 -2.16 8.21 -20.95
CA ALA A 63 -2.12 6.96 -21.72
C ALA A 63 -3.51 6.30 -21.84
N THR A 64 -3.79 5.67 -22.98
CA THR A 64 -5.08 5.02 -23.27
C THR A 64 -4.93 3.88 -24.28
N GLY A 65 -5.87 2.93 -24.26
CA GLY A 65 -5.84 1.75 -25.13
C GLY A 65 -4.60 0.89 -24.88
N ASP A 66 -4.04 0.35 -25.95
CA ASP A 66 -2.88 -0.53 -25.95
C ASP A 66 -1.55 0.24 -26.06
N GLU A 67 -1.48 1.39 -25.40
CA GLU A 67 -0.28 2.22 -25.44
C GLU A 67 0.84 1.63 -24.57
N PRO A 68 2.08 1.51 -25.09
CA PRO A 68 3.19 0.98 -24.31
C PRO A 68 3.65 1.96 -23.22
N PRO A 69 4.31 1.47 -22.15
CA PRO A 69 4.92 2.32 -21.14
C PRO A 69 6.04 3.17 -21.75
N VAL A 70 6.18 4.42 -21.28
CA VAL A 70 7.26 5.33 -21.69
C VAL A 70 8.61 4.94 -21.08
N ARG A 71 8.61 4.21 -19.96
CA ARG A 71 9.80 3.62 -19.34
C ARG A 71 9.48 2.28 -18.69
N VAL A 72 10.45 1.39 -18.71
CA VAL A 72 10.39 0.07 -18.05
C VAL A 72 11.68 -0.13 -17.28
N ILE A 73 11.58 -0.21 -15.96
CA ILE A 73 12.70 -0.58 -15.09
C ILE A 73 12.61 -2.09 -14.88
N GLN A 74 13.53 -2.84 -15.46
CA GLN A 74 13.52 -4.31 -15.41
C GLN A 74 14.90 -4.87 -15.75
N GLY A 75 15.29 -5.93 -15.05
CA GLY A 75 16.53 -6.67 -15.30
C GLY A 75 17.23 -7.07 -14.00
N SER A 76 18.33 -7.80 -14.11
CA SER A 76 19.02 -8.36 -12.94
C SER A 76 19.73 -7.32 -12.09
N LYS A 77 20.19 -6.19 -12.67
CA LYS A 77 20.83 -5.10 -11.94
C LYS A 77 19.84 -4.29 -11.11
N THR A 78 18.55 -4.34 -11.45
CA THR A 78 17.53 -3.65 -10.67
C THR A 78 17.46 -4.16 -9.23
N GLY A 79 17.81 -5.42 -8.98
CA GLY A 79 17.65 -6.05 -7.67
C GLY A 79 16.19 -6.33 -7.28
N MET A 80 15.24 -6.09 -8.19
CA MET A 80 13.85 -6.49 -8.04
C MET A 80 13.69 -7.99 -8.27
N ILE A 81 12.85 -8.61 -7.45
CA ILE A 81 12.41 -10.00 -7.56
C ILE A 81 10.89 -10.03 -7.73
N ARG A 82 10.17 -9.38 -6.81
CA ARG A 82 8.71 -9.31 -6.79
C ARG A 82 8.24 -7.99 -6.16
N PRO A 83 8.32 -6.87 -6.90
CA PRO A 83 7.85 -5.57 -6.43
C PRO A 83 6.33 -5.64 -6.23
N GLN A 84 5.87 -5.48 -4.99
CA GLN A 84 4.44 -5.58 -4.64
C GLN A 84 3.73 -4.24 -4.79
N THR A 85 4.44 -3.17 -4.45
CA THR A 85 3.91 -1.81 -4.43
C THR A 85 5.00 -0.82 -4.81
N VAL A 86 4.59 0.36 -5.23
CA VAL A 86 5.46 1.46 -5.67
C VAL A 86 4.90 2.78 -5.16
N GLU A 87 5.78 3.75 -4.97
CA GLU A 87 5.45 5.16 -4.74
C GLU A 87 6.41 6.04 -5.55
N VAL A 88 6.04 7.28 -5.78
CA VAL A 88 6.87 8.30 -6.41
C VAL A 88 7.10 9.46 -5.44
N ASP A 89 8.33 9.96 -5.40
CA ASP A 89 8.69 11.22 -4.77
C ASP A 89 9.04 12.21 -5.88
N PRO A 90 8.05 12.97 -6.37
CA PRO A 90 8.24 13.86 -7.51
C PRO A 90 9.11 15.07 -7.15
N VAL A 91 9.14 15.47 -5.86
CA VAL A 91 9.93 16.61 -5.38
C VAL A 91 11.43 16.32 -5.50
N ASN A 92 11.82 15.06 -5.31
CA ASN A 92 13.21 14.65 -5.28
C ASN A 92 13.61 13.72 -6.44
N ASN A 93 12.74 13.56 -7.44
CA ASN A 93 12.96 12.73 -8.62
C ASN A 93 13.33 11.28 -8.29
N GLU A 94 12.51 10.61 -7.47
CA GLU A 94 12.73 9.20 -7.14
C GLU A 94 11.48 8.33 -7.32
N ILE A 95 11.69 7.10 -7.79
CA ILE A 95 10.71 6.02 -7.74
C ILE A 95 11.12 5.05 -6.63
N VAL A 96 10.17 4.70 -5.76
CA VAL A 96 10.42 3.85 -4.60
C VAL A 96 9.60 2.57 -4.74
N ALA A 97 10.27 1.45 -4.98
CA ALA A 97 9.65 0.13 -5.12
C ALA A 97 9.86 -0.68 -3.83
N ALA A 98 8.78 -1.25 -3.29
CA ALA A 98 8.88 -2.18 -2.18
C ALA A 98 8.75 -3.62 -2.68
N ASP A 99 9.77 -4.41 -2.38
CA ASP A 99 9.88 -5.79 -2.85
C ASP A 99 9.80 -6.75 -1.67
N SER A 100 8.72 -7.53 -1.66
CA SER A 100 8.45 -8.52 -0.61
C SER A 100 9.45 -9.67 -0.63
N SER A 101 9.92 -10.10 -1.79
CA SER A 101 10.77 -11.27 -1.95
C SER A 101 12.23 -10.94 -1.66
N SER A 102 12.71 -9.78 -2.10
CA SER A 102 14.05 -9.28 -1.74
C SER A 102 14.10 -8.65 -0.34
N ARG A 103 12.95 -8.51 0.32
CA ARG A 103 12.75 -7.90 1.64
C ARG A 103 13.44 -6.54 1.75
N ALA A 104 13.23 -5.72 0.74
CA ALA A 104 13.90 -4.45 0.61
C ALA A 104 13.00 -3.40 -0.03
N ILE A 105 13.31 -2.15 0.29
CA ILE A 105 12.87 -0.99 -0.48
C ILE A 105 14.01 -0.61 -1.42
N LEU A 106 13.70 -0.51 -2.70
CA LEU A 106 14.61 -0.18 -3.78
C LEU A 106 14.22 1.20 -4.32
N ILE A 107 15.18 2.12 -4.30
CA ILE A 107 14.98 3.51 -4.71
C ILE A 107 15.71 3.71 -6.03
N TYR A 108 15.01 4.16 -7.05
CA TYR A 108 15.55 4.48 -8.38
C TYR A 108 15.42 5.96 -8.67
N ASP A 109 16.17 6.41 -9.67
CA ASP A 109 15.88 7.70 -10.29
C ASP A 109 14.49 7.68 -10.93
N ARG A 110 13.75 8.78 -10.87
CA ARG A 110 12.42 8.86 -11.53
C ARG A 110 12.51 8.65 -13.05
N MET A 111 13.64 9.02 -13.65
CA MET A 111 13.91 8.83 -15.08
C MET A 111 14.58 7.49 -15.42
N ALA A 112 14.75 6.59 -14.44
CA ALA A 112 15.32 5.27 -14.66
C ALA A 112 14.57 4.50 -15.77
N ASN A 113 15.35 3.82 -16.63
CA ASN A 113 14.83 3.01 -17.72
C ASN A 113 15.82 1.87 -18.04
N GLY A 114 15.30 0.68 -18.31
CA GLY A 114 16.08 -0.52 -18.56
C GLY A 114 16.59 -1.21 -17.29
N ASP A 115 17.69 -1.96 -17.45
CA ASP A 115 18.34 -2.72 -16.39
C ASP A 115 19.34 -1.84 -15.63
N VAL A 116 18.84 -1.08 -14.67
CA VAL A 116 19.61 -0.09 -13.90
C VAL A 116 19.66 -0.44 -12.41
N GLU A 117 20.79 -0.14 -11.77
CA GLU A 117 20.96 -0.34 -10.33
C GLU A 117 20.14 0.67 -9.51
N PRO A 118 19.65 0.28 -8.32
CA PRO A 118 18.98 1.22 -7.42
C PRO A 118 19.97 2.24 -6.85
N LYS A 119 19.55 3.52 -6.77
CA LYS A 119 20.29 4.61 -6.09
C LYS A 119 20.52 4.29 -4.62
N ARG A 120 19.52 3.68 -3.97
CA ARG A 120 19.59 3.23 -2.57
C ARG A 120 18.80 1.94 -2.39
N ARG A 121 19.24 1.14 -1.43
CA ARG A 121 18.56 -0.08 -1.00
C ARG A 121 18.43 -0.09 0.52
N ILE A 122 17.21 -0.09 1.03
CA ILE A 122 16.94 -0.26 2.46
C ILE A 122 16.51 -1.71 2.67
N GLY A 123 17.30 -2.50 3.39
CA GLY A 123 17.00 -3.91 3.62
C GLY A 123 17.99 -4.58 4.58
N GLY A 124 17.64 -5.78 5.06
CA GLY A 124 18.42 -6.52 6.06
C GLY A 124 17.75 -6.53 7.44
N ASP A 125 18.30 -7.29 8.38
CA ASP A 125 17.57 -7.66 9.61
C ASP A 125 17.21 -6.48 10.52
N LYS A 126 18.00 -5.38 10.54
CA LYS A 126 17.71 -4.20 11.35
C LYS A 126 16.48 -3.45 10.84
N THR A 127 16.12 -3.61 9.57
CA THR A 127 14.94 -2.97 8.98
C THR A 127 13.62 -3.59 9.46
N LEU A 128 13.67 -4.80 10.03
CA LEU A 128 12.49 -5.58 10.44
C LEU A 128 11.56 -5.99 9.29
N PHE A 129 12.00 -5.87 8.03
CA PHE A 129 11.19 -6.29 6.89
C PHE A 129 11.01 -7.82 6.84
N ARG A 130 9.75 -8.23 6.66
CA ARG A 130 9.36 -9.63 6.45
C ARG A 130 8.54 -9.80 5.20
N ASP A 131 7.39 -9.13 5.13
CA ASP A 131 6.56 -9.00 3.94
C ASP A 131 6.13 -7.53 3.83
N ILE A 132 6.65 -6.81 2.83
CA ILE A 132 6.35 -5.39 2.60
C ILE A 132 5.23 -5.30 1.56
N ILE A 133 4.16 -4.59 1.91
CA ILE A 133 2.91 -4.59 1.12
C ILE A 133 2.32 -3.21 0.85
N GLY A 134 2.85 -2.20 1.54
CA GLY A 134 2.42 -0.81 1.43
C GLY A 134 3.64 0.06 1.63
N ILE A 135 3.72 1.12 0.84
CA ILE A 135 4.79 2.10 0.91
C ILE A 135 4.19 3.47 0.65
N ALA A 136 4.73 4.49 1.33
CA ALA A 136 4.47 5.89 1.02
C ALA A 136 5.73 6.70 1.29
N VAL A 137 5.85 7.83 0.61
CA VAL A 137 6.94 8.78 0.81
C VAL A 137 6.35 10.10 1.26
N ASP A 138 6.96 10.70 2.28
CA ASP A 138 6.70 12.06 2.69
C ASP A 138 7.97 12.90 2.56
N ALA A 139 8.08 13.61 1.44
CA ALA A 139 9.20 14.51 1.18
C ALA A 139 9.27 15.65 2.22
N LYS A 140 8.14 16.10 2.77
CA LYS A 140 8.09 17.21 3.72
C LYS A 140 8.71 16.86 5.07
N SER A 141 8.44 15.64 5.55
CA SER A 141 9.02 15.14 6.81
C SER A 141 10.30 14.33 6.62
N ASN A 142 10.81 14.18 5.39
CA ASN A 142 11.94 13.31 5.05
C ASN A 142 11.75 11.85 5.52
N LEU A 143 10.58 11.27 5.26
CA LEU A 143 10.26 9.90 5.66
C LEU A 143 9.90 8.99 4.48
N ILE A 144 10.37 7.75 4.54
CA ILE A 144 9.80 6.62 3.79
C ILE A 144 9.07 5.74 4.79
N LEU A 145 7.79 5.48 4.54
CA LEU A 145 6.94 4.64 5.37
C LEU A 145 6.69 3.32 4.66
N ALA A 146 6.79 2.21 5.37
CA ALA A 146 6.50 0.89 4.85
C ALA A 146 5.64 0.12 5.84
N SER A 147 4.52 -0.43 5.38
CA SER A 147 3.77 -1.39 6.18
C SER A 147 4.32 -2.79 5.95
N THR A 148 4.60 -3.50 7.04
CA THR A 148 5.06 -4.88 6.98
C THR A 148 4.16 -5.82 7.76
N ARG A 149 4.10 -7.07 7.31
CA ARG A 149 3.45 -8.19 8.00
C ARG A 149 4.45 -9.28 8.32
N SER A 150 4.26 -9.89 9.46
CA SER A 150 5.04 -11.03 9.92
C SER A 150 4.16 -11.90 10.83
N THR A 151 4.36 -13.21 10.79
CA THR A 151 3.67 -14.10 11.74
C THR A 151 4.43 -14.24 13.06
N ASP A 152 5.74 -14.01 13.07
CA ASP A 152 6.67 -14.29 14.17
C ASP A 152 7.61 -13.12 14.48
N GLY A 153 7.29 -11.94 13.95
CA GLY A 153 8.04 -10.70 14.13
C GLY A 153 7.12 -9.49 14.11
N PHE A 154 7.72 -8.32 13.90
CA PHE A 154 6.97 -7.07 13.88
C PHE A 154 6.00 -7.01 12.70
N SER A 155 4.75 -6.63 12.98
CA SER A 155 3.77 -6.23 11.99
C SER A 155 3.31 -4.81 12.32
N GLY A 156 3.33 -3.91 11.34
CA GLY A 156 3.03 -2.52 11.59
C GLY A 156 3.53 -1.59 10.50
N ILE A 157 3.52 -0.29 10.80
CA ILE A 157 4.15 0.74 10.00
C ILE A 157 5.57 0.92 10.50
N LEU A 158 6.53 0.83 9.60
CA LEU A 158 7.93 1.16 9.81
C LEU A 158 8.21 2.48 9.10
N MET A 159 8.92 3.40 9.75
CA MET A 159 9.31 4.68 9.17
C MET A 159 10.84 4.76 9.13
N PHE A 160 11.38 5.16 8.01
CA PHE A 160 12.81 5.33 7.78
C PHE A 160 13.09 6.77 7.38
N ASP A 161 14.30 7.23 7.67
CA ASP A 161 14.82 8.44 7.03
C ASP A 161 14.78 8.26 5.51
N ARG A 162 14.34 9.29 4.79
CA ARG A 162 14.21 9.27 3.34
C ARG A 162 15.53 8.92 2.62
N LEU A 163 16.66 9.34 3.19
CA LEU A 163 18.00 9.11 2.65
C LEU A 163 18.64 7.81 3.18
N ALA A 164 17.90 7.02 3.97
CA ALA A 164 18.38 5.74 4.48
C ALA A 164 18.92 4.83 3.37
N ASN A 165 20.03 4.15 3.69
CA ASN A 165 20.65 3.18 2.79
C ASN A 165 21.28 2.04 3.60
N GLY A 166 21.17 0.81 3.09
CA GLY A 166 21.67 -0.40 3.71
C GLY A 166 20.78 -0.96 4.83
N ASN A 167 21.42 -1.66 5.77
CA ASN A 167 20.79 -2.34 6.89
C ASN A 167 20.64 -1.39 8.09
N VAL A 168 19.59 -0.56 8.05
CA VAL A 168 19.31 0.45 9.08
C VAL A 168 18.06 0.12 9.88
N ALA A 169 17.99 0.63 11.11
CA ALA A 169 16.79 0.54 11.93
C ALA A 169 15.76 1.61 11.52
N PRO A 170 14.45 1.35 11.65
CA PRO A 170 13.44 2.39 11.48
C PRO A 170 13.60 3.50 12.52
N VAL A 171 13.38 4.75 12.12
CA VAL A 171 13.37 5.91 13.04
C VAL A 171 12.14 5.93 13.94
N ARG A 172 11.02 5.35 13.46
CA ARG A 172 9.79 5.13 14.22
C ARG A 172 9.10 3.85 13.74
N LYS A 173 8.33 3.22 14.62
CA LYS A 173 7.47 2.10 14.25
C LYS A 173 6.14 2.19 15.00
N ILE A 174 5.03 1.94 14.30
CA ILE A 174 3.70 1.89 14.88
C ILE A 174 3.18 0.47 14.74
N GLY A 175 2.86 -0.18 15.85
CA GLY A 175 2.35 -1.54 15.86
C GLY A 175 2.20 -2.09 17.27
N GLY A 176 1.35 -3.10 17.40
CA GLY A 176 1.00 -3.73 18.67
C GLY A 176 -0.52 -3.92 18.81
N PRO A 177 -0.97 -4.49 19.93
CA PRO A 177 -2.39 -4.77 20.18
C PRO A 177 -3.31 -3.55 20.06
N MET A 178 -2.93 -2.40 20.62
CA MET A 178 -3.75 -1.17 20.60
C MET A 178 -3.89 -0.56 19.21
N THR A 179 -2.95 -0.85 18.31
CA THR A 179 -3.02 -0.45 16.90
C THR A 179 -4.24 -1.06 16.19
N GLY A 180 -4.86 -2.10 16.77
CA GLY A 180 -6.09 -2.74 16.26
C GLY A 180 -5.88 -3.54 14.97
N ALA A 181 -4.67 -3.50 14.41
CA ALA A 181 -4.31 -4.13 13.17
C ALA A 181 -3.62 -5.47 13.48
N LEU A 182 -4.43 -6.53 13.51
CA LEU A 182 -4.00 -7.93 13.72
C LEU A 182 -3.26 -8.49 12.49
N GLY A 183 -2.23 -7.78 12.00
CA GLY A 183 -1.35 -8.26 10.93
C GLY A 183 -1.96 -8.26 9.52
N ALA A 184 -3.05 -7.55 9.27
CA ALA A 184 -3.71 -7.47 7.96
C ALA A 184 -3.51 -6.11 7.27
N PHE A 185 -2.37 -5.48 7.52
CA PHE A 185 -1.94 -4.25 6.85
C PHE A 185 -1.99 -4.42 5.32
N ARG A 186 -2.26 -3.33 4.59
CA ARG A 186 -2.26 -3.28 3.12
C ARG A 186 -1.54 -2.00 2.66
N GLN A 187 -2.16 -1.20 1.81
CA GLN A 187 -1.57 0.05 1.36
C GLN A 187 -1.68 1.12 2.45
N LEU A 188 -0.78 2.09 2.40
CA LEU A 188 -0.81 3.29 3.22
C LEU A 188 -0.54 4.52 2.35
N LYS A 189 -1.03 5.68 2.78
CA LYS A 189 -0.75 6.98 2.15
C LYS A 189 -0.56 8.04 3.22
N VAL A 190 0.24 9.05 2.88
CA VAL A 190 0.56 10.17 3.77
C VAL A 190 -0.21 11.41 3.34
N ASP A 191 -0.74 12.13 4.33
CA ASP A 191 -1.16 13.52 4.23
C ASP A 191 -0.09 14.37 4.93
N ALA A 192 0.86 14.85 4.12
CA ALA A 192 1.99 15.65 4.57
C ALA A 192 1.55 16.97 5.19
N GLU A 193 0.44 17.55 4.73
CA GLU A 193 -0.08 18.81 5.24
C GLU A 193 -0.61 18.69 6.66
N ARG A 194 -1.26 17.56 6.98
CA ARG A 194 -1.77 17.29 8.34
C ARG A 194 -0.82 16.47 9.20
N GLY A 195 0.29 15.99 8.64
CA GLY A 195 1.23 15.11 9.31
C GLY A 195 0.60 13.77 9.70
N MET A 196 -0.26 13.22 8.83
CA MET A 196 -1.03 12.01 9.07
C MET A 196 -0.65 10.89 8.10
N VAL A 197 -0.73 9.64 8.57
CA VAL A 197 -0.68 8.44 7.73
C VAL A 197 -2.02 7.72 7.82
N TYR A 198 -2.59 7.38 6.66
CA TYR A 198 -3.76 6.53 6.53
C TYR A 198 -3.32 5.15 6.07
N LEU A 199 -3.85 4.12 6.71
CA LEU A 199 -3.48 2.73 6.44
C LEU A 199 -4.75 1.91 6.25
N ALA A 200 -4.84 1.24 5.11
CA ALA A 200 -5.85 0.24 4.87
C ALA A 200 -5.49 -1.04 5.63
N VAL A 201 -6.45 -1.54 6.39
CA VAL A 201 -6.41 -2.82 7.08
C VAL A 201 -7.52 -3.68 6.49
N GLN A 202 -7.14 -4.81 5.92
CA GLN A 202 -8.12 -5.74 5.36
C GLN A 202 -8.81 -6.52 6.48
N SER A 203 -10.05 -6.95 6.23
CA SER A 203 -10.65 -7.99 7.05
C SER A 203 -9.83 -9.25 6.96
N TYR A 204 -9.73 -9.93 8.09
CA TYR A 204 -9.21 -11.28 8.09
C TYR A 204 -10.29 -12.23 7.55
N ARG A 205 -10.29 -12.48 6.23
CA ARG A 205 -10.76 -13.77 5.73
C ARG A 205 -9.65 -14.77 6.02
N ARG A 206 -9.95 -15.85 6.76
CA ARG A 206 -9.13 -17.06 6.73
C ARG A 206 -9.11 -17.55 5.28
N ALA A 207 -8.17 -17.06 4.50
CA ALA A 207 -7.86 -17.65 3.21
C ALA A 207 -7.05 -18.91 3.53
N SER A 208 -7.56 -20.08 3.12
CA SER A 208 -6.74 -21.29 3.01
C SER A 208 -5.44 -20.95 2.28
N ALA A 209 -4.35 -21.62 2.62
CA ALA A 209 -3.10 -21.43 1.90
C ALA A 209 -3.34 -21.63 0.41
N THR A 210 -3.00 -20.64 -0.39
CA THR A 210 -2.80 -20.85 -1.82
C THR A 210 -1.40 -21.44 -2.02
N PRO A 211 -1.16 -22.31 -3.03
CA PRO A 211 0.18 -22.84 -3.32
C PRO A 211 1.27 -21.75 -3.40
N GLN A 212 0.92 -20.57 -3.92
CA GLN A 212 1.82 -19.41 -3.97
C GLN A 212 2.22 -18.86 -2.59
N LYS A 213 1.28 -18.86 -1.62
CA LYS A 213 1.57 -18.39 -0.24
C LYS A 213 2.44 -19.40 0.49
N ALA A 214 2.25 -20.70 0.25
CA ALA A 214 3.14 -21.72 0.77
C ALA A 214 4.57 -21.58 0.19
N ALA A 215 4.67 -21.21 -1.10
CA ALA A 215 5.95 -20.94 -1.76
C ALA A 215 6.68 -19.70 -1.22
N ASP A 216 5.95 -18.61 -0.95
CA ASP A 216 6.56 -17.39 -0.41
C ASP A 216 7.06 -17.55 1.05
N LEU A 217 6.56 -18.57 1.77
CA LEU A 217 6.87 -18.84 3.18
C LEU A 217 8.09 -19.75 3.39
N TYR A 218 8.75 -20.24 2.33
CA TYR A 218 9.83 -21.24 2.41
C TYR A 218 11.05 -20.85 3.27
N THR A 219 11.19 -19.58 3.66
CA THR A 219 12.30 -19.10 4.50
C THR A 219 11.92 -18.89 5.97
N ASN A 220 10.69 -19.22 6.37
CA ASN A 220 10.21 -19.05 7.75
C ASN A 220 9.54 -20.34 8.26
N GLU A 221 10.32 -21.20 8.93
CA GLU A 221 9.85 -22.49 9.45
C GLU A 221 8.70 -22.39 10.45
N ALA A 222 8.68 -21.33 11.27
CA ALA A 222 7.60 -21.09 12.23
C ALA A 222 6.26 -20.79 11.51
N SER A 223 6.31 -20.03 10.42
CA SER A 223 5.15 -19.75 9.57
C SER A 223 4.67 -21.00 8.81
N LEU A 224 5.61 -21.81 8.30
CA LEU A 224 5.32 -23.11 7.65
C LEU A 224 4.65 -24.10 8.60
N LYS A 225 5.16 -24.22 9.83
CA LYS A 225 4.60 -25.11 10.85
C LYS A 225 3.17 -24.71 11.22
N ARG A 226 2.91 -23.40 11.35
CA ARG A 226 1.57 -22.86 11.61
C ARG A 226 0.60 -23.10 10.45
N LEU A 227 1.09 -23.04 9.20
CA LEU A 227 0.29 -23.33 8.02
C LEU A 227 -0.18 -24.78 8.01
N ARG A 228 0.72 -25.72 8.28
CA ARG A 228 0.41 -27.16 8.34
C ARG A 228 -0.58 -27.49 9.48
N ALA A 229 -0.40 -26.88 10.64
CA ALA A 229 -1.33 -27.05 11.76
C ALA A 229 -2.76 -26.54 11.45
N PHE A 230 -2.88 -25.51 10.61
CA PHE A 230 -4.17 -24.99 10.13
C PHE A 230 -4.83 -25.95 9.12
N GLU A 231 -4.07 -26.52 8.19
CA GLU A 231 -4.55 -27.55 7.25
C GLU A 231 -5.05 -28.80 7.98
N ASP A 232 -4.39 -29.17 9.08
CA ASP A 232 -4.77 -30.32 9.92
C ASP A 232 -5.92 -30.02 10.91
N GLY A 233 -6.50 -28.82 10.89
CA GLY A 233 -7.62 -28.45 11.77
C GLY A 233 -7.28 -28.30 13.26
N ARG A 234 -6.00 -28.18 13.61
CA ARG A 234 -5.51 -28.10 15.01
C ARG A 234 -5.30 -26.67 15.53
N ASP A 235 -6.00 -25.69 14.96
CA ASP A 235 -5.87 -24.26 15.31
C ASP A 235 -6.87 -23.85 16.41
N GLU A 236 -6.43 -23.83 17.68
CA GLU A 236 -7.24 -23.58 18.89
C GLU A 236 -7.67 -22.11 19.14
N ARG A 237 -7.58 -21.23 18.14
CA ARG A 237 -7.92 -19.80 18.32
C ARG A 237 -9.41 -19.57 18.58
N PRO A 238 -9.77 -18.61 19.46
CA PRO A 238 -11.15 -18.35 19.86
C PRO A 238 -12.07 -17.99 18.67
N ALA A 239 -13.35 -18.32 18.80
CA ALA A 239 -14.37 -18.01 17.80
C ALA A 239 -14.49 -16.49 17.54
N ARG A 240 -14.80 -16.15 16.29
CA ARG A 240 -14.77 -14.79 15.73
C ARG A 240 -15.68 -13.82 16.48
N ASP A 241 -15.13 -12.67 16.87
CA ASP A 241 -15.93 -11.47 17.10
C ASP A 241 -16.10 -10.71 15.77
N PRO A 242 -17.33 -10.53 15.26
CA PRO A 242 -17.61 -9.78 14.04
C PRO A 242 -17.09 -8.33 14.06
N PHE A 243 -16.94 -7.73 15.25
CA PHE A 243 -16.53 -6.34 15.44
C PHE A 243 -15.01 -6.13 15.43
N THR A 244 -14.21 -7.12 15.80
CA THR A 244 -12.73 -7.10 15.73
C THR A 244 -12.16 -7.72 14.45
N SER A 245 -13.01 -8.33 13.62
CA SER A 245 -12.62 -9.00 12.36
C SER A 245 -12.97 -8.22 11.09
N ALA A 246 -13.72 -7.12 11.22
CA ALA A 246 -13.97 -6.17 10.14
C ALA A 246 -12.70 -5.33 9.91
N GLY A 247 -12.20 -5.27 8.67
CA GLY A 247 -11.09 -4.38 8.35
C GLY A 247 -11.50 -2.91 8.48
N PHE A 248 -10.51 -2.01 8.45
CA PHE A 248 -10.74 -0.58 8.63
C PHE A 248 -9.70 0.25 7.89
N ILE A 249 -9.96 1.55 7.70
CA ILE A 249 -8.90 2.52 7.44
C ILE A 249 -8.61 3.22 8.75
N GLY A 250 -7.36 3.16 9.21
CA GLY A 250 -6.92 3.86 10.42
C GLY A 250 -6.05 5.06 10.08
N ALA A 251 -6.08 6.08 10.94
CA ALA A 251 -5.21 7.25 10.84
C ALA A 251 -4.33 7.43 12.08
N TRP A 252 -3.04 7.66 11.86
CA TRP A 252 -2.03 7.95 12.89
C TRP A 252 -1.24 9.21 12.52
N ARG A 253 -0.53 9.81 13.47
CA ARG A 253 0.43 10.87 13.17
C ARG A 253 1.75 10.27 12.69
N LEU A 254 2.46 11.00 11.83
CA LEU A 254 3.84 10.66 11.44
C LEU A 254 4.83 10.69 12.61
N THR A 255 4.45 11.32 13.73
CA THR A 255 5.23 11.37 14.97
C THR A 255 4.92 10.23 15.93
N ASP A 256 3.87 9.44 15.68
CA ASP A 256 3.49 8.34 16.57
C ASP A 256 4.56 7.24 16.55
N ASN A 257 4.79 6.60 17.70
CA ASN A 257 5.78 5.55 17.87
C ASN A 257 5.34 4.59 19.00
N GLY A 258 5.50 3.28 18.78
CA GLY A 258 5.06 2.23 19.69
C GLY A 258 3.65 1.71 19.39
N ASP A 259 3.02 1.15 20.42
CA ASP A 259 1.66 0.61 20.32
C ASP A 259 0.63 1.72 20.54
N VAL A 260 0.21 2.37 19.45
CA VAL A 260 -0.65 3.55 19.47
C VAL A 260 -1.96 3.24 18.76
N ALA A 261 -3.08 3.49 19.44
CA ALA A 261 -4.39 3.36 18.82
C ALA A 261 -4.59 4.37 17.68
N PRO A 262 -5.27 3.98 16.58
CA PRO A 262 -5.61 4.93 15.52
C PRO A 262 -6.45 6.07 16.10
N ARG A 263 -6.11 7.28 15.69
CA ARG A 263 -6.81 8.51 16.11
C ARG A 263 -8.18 8.61 15.46
N MET A 264 -8.30 8.03 14.27
CA MET A 264 -9.50 8.01 13.45
C MET A 264 -9.63 6.64 12.81
N ILE A 265 -10.86 6.15 12.71
CA ILE A 265 -11.15 4.85 12.11
C ILE A 265 -12.36 4.99 11.18
N ILE A 266 -12.21 4.52 9.94
CA ILE A 266 -13.32 4.27 9.01
C ILE A 266 -13.63 2.77 9.04
N ARG A 267 -14.77 2.40 9.61
CA ARG A 267 -15.24 1.01 9.73
C ARG A 267 -16.74 0.91 9.92
N GLY A 268 -17.25 -0.31 9.82
CA GLY A 268 -18.57 -0.70 10.32
C GLY A 268 -19.67 -0.78 9.26
N PRO A 269 -20.87 -1.26 9.63
CA PRO A 269 -21.94 -1.59 8.69
C PRO A 269 -22.40 -0.40 7.84
N ALA A 270 -22.40 0.81 8.39
CA ALA A 270 -22.78 2.04 7.68
C ALA A 270 -21.83 2.37 6.51
N VAL A 271 -20.60 1.88 6.54
CA VAL A 271 -19.62 2.04 5.45
C VAL A 271 -19.85 1.01 4.35
N GLY A 272 -20.53 -0.10 4.62
CA GLY A 272 -20.73 -1.20 3.66
C GLY A 272 -19.45 -1.97 3.30
N ALA A 273 -18.32 -1.65 3.93
CA ALA A 273 -17.04 -2.31 3.72
C ALA A 273 -16.84 -3.43 4.75
N ASP A 274 -16.46 -4.62 4.28
CA ASP A 274 -16.02 -5.71 5.13
C ASP A 274 -14.54 -5.57 5.52
N GLY A 275 -13.82 -4.62 4.93
CA GLY A 275 -12.42 -4.26 5.19
C GLY A 275 -11.79 -3.63 3.96
N PHE A 276 -10.59 -3.05 4.09
CA PHE A 276 -9.99 -2.27 3.02
C PHE A 276 -8.74 -2.93 2.44
N ALA A 277 -8.72 -3.09 1.12
CA ALA A 277 -7.59 -3.65 0.39
C ALA A 277 -6.59 -2.58 -0.06
N GLY A 278 -7.06 -1.34 -0.19
CA GLY A 278 -6.25 -0.20 -0.62
C GLY A 278 -6.79 1.11 -0.08
N VAL A 279 -5.90 2.10 -0.01
CA VAL A 279 -6.21 3.47 0.38
C VAL A 279 -5.48 4.42 -0.55
N ALA A 280 -6.16 5.48 -0.97
CA ALA A 280 -5.57 6.60 -1.71
C ALA A 280 -5.95 7.91 -1.04
N PHE A 281 -5.10 8.93 -1.17
CA PHE A 281 -5.37 10.26 -0.62
C PHE A 281 -5.09 11.30 -1.69
N SER A 282 -6.01 12.26 -1.85
CA SER A 282 -5.83 13.46 -2.67
C SER A 282 -5.66 14.67 -1.74
N PRO A 283 -4.43 15.16 -1.54
CA PRO A 283 -4.18 16.34 -0.71
C PRO A 283 -4.91 17.58 -1.22
N LYS A 284 -4.91 17.78 -2.55
CA LYS A 284 -5.53 18.92 -3.22
C LYS A 284 -7.03 19.03 -2.95
N HIS A 285 -7.72 17.90 -2.82
CA HIS A 285 -9.17 17.86 -2.63
C HIS A 285 -9.57 17.49 -1.19
N GLY A 286 -8.61 17.09 -0.34
CA GLY A 286 -8.91 16.56 0.99
C GLY A 286 -9.73 15.27 0.92
N GLU A 287 -9.51 14.45 -0.11
CA GLU A 287 -10.32 13.25 -0.36
C GLU A 287 -9.52 11.99 -0.01
N LEU A 288 -10.06 11.17 0.88
CA LEU A 288 -9.55 9.85 1.22
C LEU A 288 -10.41 8.79 0.54
N TYR A 289 -9.79 7.89 -0.20
CA TYR A 289 -10.46 6.81 -0.91
C TYR A 289 -10.11 5.46 -0.29
N GLY A 290 -11.11 4.59 -0.19
CA GLY A 290 -10.95 3.22 0.30
C GLY A 290 -11.57 2.22 -0.65
N VAL A 291 -10.83 1.17 -0.99
CA VAL A 291 -11.31 0.07 -1.84
C VAL A 291 -11.63 -1.14 -0.97
N SER A 292 -12.83 -1.69 -1.11
CA SER A 292 -13.29 -2.84 -0.33
C SER A 292 -13.96 -3.89 -1.21
N GLY A 293 -13.77 -5.17 -0.87
CA GLY A 293 -14.47 -6.28 -1.50
C GLY A 293 -15.98 -6.23 -1.23
N GLY A 294 -16.39 -5.86 0.00
CA GLY A 294 -17.81 -5.67 0.33
C GLY A 294 -18.51 -4.59 -0.50
N LEU A 295 -17.76 -3.57 -0.96
CA LEU A 295 -18.29 -2.51 -1.81
C LEU A 295 -18.35 -2.89 -3.30
N ASN A 296 -17.56 -3.89 -3.73
CA ASN A 296 -17.25 -4.11 -5.15
C ASN A 296 -16.90 -2.79 -5.89
N GLY A 297 -16.19 -1.90 -5.20
CA GLY A 297 -15.93 -0.54 -5.65
C GLY A 297 -15.06 0.22 -4.65
N TYR A 298 -15.04 1.54 -4.79
CA TYR A 298 -14.37 2.43 -3.84
C TYR A 298 -15.38 3.41 -3.22
N ALA A 299 -15.08 3.86 -2.01
CA ALA A 299 -15.77 4.96 -1.34
C ALA A 299 -14.79 6.11 -1.10
N ALA A 300 -15.32 7.32 -1.04
CA ALA A 300 -14.55 8.54 -0.81
C ALA A 300 -15.09 9.28 0.42
N TRP A 301 -14.18 9.85 1.21
CA TRP A 301 -14.49 10.66 2.40
C TRP A 301 -13.72 11.97 2.37
N LEU A 302 -14.35 13.04 2.84
CA LEU A 302 -13.71 14.35 2.98
C LEU A 302 -12.96 14.42 4.31
N VAL A 303 -11.69 14.78 4.28
CA VAL A 303 -10.84 14.91 5.45
C VAL A 303 -10.51 16.39 5.69
N PRO A 304 -10.67 16.91 6.92
CA PRO A 304 -11.03 16.20 8.15
C PRO A 304 -12.54 16.14 8.43
N ASP A 305 -13.40 16.64 7.54
CA ASP A 305 -14.83 16.82 7.82
C ASP A 305 -15.54 15.52 8.21
N PHE A 306 -15.17 14.39 7.60
CA PHE A 306 -15.67 13.06 7.95
C PHE A 306 -15.33 12.62 9.38
N PHE A 307 -14.30 13.21 9.98
CA PHE A 307 -13.81 12.86 11.32
C PHE A 307 -14.30 13.81 12.42
N ARG A 308 -15.07 14.85 12.09
CA ARG A 308 -15.67 15.74 13.09
C ARG A 308 -16.88 15.10 13.75
N LYS A 309 -17.04 15.32 15.05
CA LYS A 309 -18.28 14.92 15.74
C LYS A 309 -19.43 15.83 15.28
N PRO A 310 -20.65 15.32 15.06
CA PRO A 310 -21.80 16.18 14.77
C PRO A 310 -21.97 17.22 15.89
N GLY A 311 -21.89 18.51 15.53
CA GLY A 311 -22.04 19.64 16.47
C GLY A 311 -20.78 20.49 16.72
N GLU A 312 -19.60 20.10 16.23
CA GLU A 312 -18.41 20.96 16.27
C GLU A 312 -18.50 22.09 15.21
N SER A 313 -18.65 23.34 15.64
CA SER A 313 -18.87 24.51 14.78
C SER A 313 -17.66 24.87 13.90
N THR A 314 -17.92 25.22 12.64
CA THR A 314 -16.93 25.73 11.68
C THR A 314 -16.68 27.22 11.86
N LEU A 315 -15.90 27.60 12.88
CA LEU A 315 -15.31 28.94 12.91
C LEU A 315 -13.89 28.84 12.32
N ASN A 316 -13.66 29.59 11.24
CA ASN A 316 -12.40 29.78 10.51
C ASN A 316 -12.15 28.85 9.31
N ARG A 317 -12.77 29.20 8.17
CA ARG A 317 -12.05 29.17 6.88
C ARG A 317 -11.72 30.63 6.54
N PRO A 318 -10.45 31.02 6.27
CA PRO A 318 -10.20 32.23 5.53
C PRO A 318 -10.70 32.05 4.09
N GLN A 319 -11.35 33.09 3.56
CA GLN A 319 -11.84 33.15 2.18
C GLN A 319 -10.69 33.12 1.17
#